data_AF-A0A9P0YJE1-F1
#
_entry.id   AF-A0A9P0YJE1-F1
#
_cell.length_a   1.000
_cell.length_b   1.000
_cell.length_c   1.000
_cell.angle_alpha   90.00
_cell.angle_beta   90.00
_cell.angle_gamma   90.00
#
_symmetry.space_group_name_H-M   'P 1'
#
loop_
_entity.id
_entity.type
_entity.pdbx_description
1 polymer ?
#
loop_
_entity_poly.entity_id
_entity_poly.type
_entity_poly.pdbx_seq_one_letter_code
_entity_poly.pdbx_strand_id
1 'polypeptide(L)'
;MKTEHGFDRLLPWSTFNDPCNGYLVNDTCAFGFEILSVSSATKHECLSLVKEPIKEGTYMWTINNFTLEKQQEYICSDQFTVEGSKWKLFLYPSGDSRASSQYLSLFLAFLDVEDLIARGRKIYAKFILRILNQVNILQHKEAEGLAWNLVLLKACLIVSILT
;
A
#
# COMPACT_ATOMS: atom_id res chain seq x y z
N MET A 1 1.65 1.64 25.22
CA MET A 1 1.79 2.70 24.20
C MET A 1 1.47 2.08 22.86
N LYS A 2 0.32 2.40 22.24
CA LYS A 2 -0.09 1.80 20.95
C LYS A 2 0.56 2.56 19.80
N THR A 3 1.45 1.90 19.07
CA THR A 3 1.98 2.36 17.76
C THR A 3 1.33 1.54 16.65
N GLU A 4 0.08 1.88 16.34
CA GLU A 4 -0.63 1.36 15.17
C GLU A 4 -0.83 2.54 14.21
N HIS A 5 -0.11 2.51 13.09
CA HIS A 5 -0.11 3.55 12.05
C HIS A 5 -0.73 3.02 10.75
N GLY A 6 -1.91 2.39 10.89
CA GLY A 6 -2.77 1.98 9.78
C GLY A 6 -3.96 2.94 9.62
N PHE A 7 -4.68 2.84 8.50
CA PHE A 7 -5.87 3.66 8.22
C PHE A 7 -7.07 2.76 7.87
N ASP A 8 -8.19 2.98 8.55
CA ASP A 8 -9.33 2.07 8.59
C ASP A 8 -10.34 2.35 7.46
N ARG A 9 -9.91 2.28 6.20
CA ARG A 9 -10.81 2.36 5.02
C ARG A 9 -11.04 1.02 4.36
N LEU A 10 -12.25 0.51 4.56
CA LEU A 10 -12.53 -0.91 4.57
C LEU A 10 -13.19 -1.40 3.27
N LEU A 11 -12.65 -2.43 2.62
CA LEU A 11 -13.32 -3.16 1.54
C LEU A 11 -13.63 -4.62 1.96
N PRO A 12 -14.90 -4.97 2.24
CA PRO A 12 -15.31 -6.33 2.58
C PRO A 12 -15.04 -7.34 1.46
N TRP A 13 -14.74 -8.59 1.84
CA TRP A 13 -14.59 -9.70 0.87
C TRP A 13 -15.84 -9.88 0.00
N SER A 14 -17.04 -9.75 0.59
CA SER A 14 -18.31 -9.78 -0.15
C SER A 14 -18.38 -8.68 -1.21
N THR A 15 -18.01 -7.45 -0.88
CA THR A 15 -18.00 -6.31 -1.81
C THR A 15 -16.93 -6.46 -2.90
N PHE A 16 -15.75 -7.01 -2.58
CA PHE A 16 -14.68 -7.22 -3.55
C PHE A 16 -15.03 -8.30 -4.60
N ASN A 17 -15.68 -9.39 -4.18
CA ASN A 17 -16.00 -10.53 -5.05
C ASN A 17 -17.37 -10.44 -5.74
N ASP A 18 -18.25 -9.52 -5.32
CA ASP A 18 -19.49 -9.24 -6.03
C ASP A 18 -19.18 -8.56 -7.38
N PRO A 19 -19.49 -9.21 -8.54
CA PRO A 19 -19.17 -8.70 -9.86
C PRO A 19 -19.81 -7.33 -10.16
N CYS A 20 -20.92 -6.99 -9.50
CA CYS A 20 -21.60 -5.71 -9.66
C CYS A 20 -20.74 -4.53 -9.20
N ASN A 21 -19.79 -4.76 -8.30
CA ASN A 21 -18.89 -3.74 -7.76
C ASN A 21 -17.62 -3.55 -8.59
N GLY A 22 -17.30 -4.45 -9.54
CA GLY A 22 -16.22 -4.27 -10.52
C GLY A 22 -14.78 -4.28 -9.99
N TYR A 23 -14.52 -4.65 -8.73
CA TYR A 23 -13.15 -4.75 -8.20
C TYR A 23 -12.42 -6.00 -8.72
N LEU A 24 -13.12 -7.15 -8.77
CA LEU A 24 -12.67 -8.38 -9.39
C LEU A 24 -13.45 -8.61 -10.70
N VAL A 25 -12.75 -8.64 -11.83
CA VAL A 25 -13.35 -8.80 -13.18
C VAL A 25 -12.53 -9.83 -13.94
N ASN A 26 -13.17 -10.88 -14.48
CA ASN A 26 -12.50 -11.97 -15.20
C ASN A 26 -11.32 -12.58 -14.39
N ASP A 27 -11.54 -12.82 -13.10
CA ASP A 27 -10.51 -13.26 -12.12
C ASP A 27 -9.24 -12.40 -12.06
N THR A 28 -9.34 -11.15 -12.50
CA THR A 28 -8.27 -10.15 -12.51
C THR A 28 -8.66 -8.99 -11.59
N CYS A 29 -7.72 -8.50 -10.79
CA CYS A 29 -7.90 -7.31 -9.96
C CYS A 29 -6.68 -6.39 -10.08
N ALA A 30 -6.89 -5.08 -9.86
CA ALA A 30 -5.83 -4.09 -10.02
C ALA A 30 -5.76 -3.17 -8.79
N PHE A 31 -4.54 -2.89 -8.36
CA PHE A 31 -4.21 -2.03 -7.24
C PHE A 31 -3.42 -0.83 -7.75
N GLY A 32 -3.80 0.35 -7.27
CA GLY A 32 -3.09 1.60 -7.54
C GLY A 32 -2.33 2.05 -6.30
N PHE A 33 -1.26 2.80 -6.51
CA PHE A 33 -0.48 3.42 -5.45
C PHE A 33 0.02 4.77 -5.93
N GLU A 34 -0.01 5.80 -5.09
CA GLU A 34 0.44 7.15 -5.42
C GLU A 34 1.23 7.74 -4.24
N ILE A 35 2.48 8.15 -4.47
CA ILE A 35 3.23 8.95 -3.49
C ILE A 35 2.92 10.43 -3.71
N LEU A 36 2.45 11.08 -2.64
CA LEU A 36 2.16 12.51 -2.62
C LEU A 36 3.35 13.34 -2.14
N SER A 37 4.20 12.76 -1.29
CA SER A 37 5.47 13.38 -0.87
C SER A 37 6.42 12.34 -0.26
N VAL A 38 7.70 12.46 -0.58
CA VAL A 38 8.81 11.87 0.19
C VAL A 38 9.63 13.00 0.79
N SER A 39 10.13 12.84 2.00
CA SER A 39 11.20 13.68 2.53
C SER A 39 12.23 12.84 3.27
N SER A 40 13.48 13.27 3.26
CA SER A 40 14.56 12.63 3.99
C SER A 40 15.20 13.60 4.98
N ALA A 41 15.68 13.09 6.11
CA ALA A 41 16.42 13.86 7.10
C ALA A 41 17.67 13.09 7.54
N THR A 42 18.75 13.79 7.82
CA THR A 42 19.97 13.20 8.42
C THR A 42 19.92 13.33 9.94
N LYS A 43 20.89 12.72 10.64
CA LYS A 43 21.03 12.84 12.09
C LYS A 43 21.35 14.28 12.57
N HIS A 44 21.75 15.19 11.67
CA HIS A 44 22.25 16.52 12.04
C HIS A 44 21.52 17.72 11.40
N GLU A 45 20.75 17.57 10.31
CA GLU A 45 20.08 18.72 9.64
C GLU A 45 18.67 18.42 9.08
N CYS A 46 17.99 19.52 8.70
CA CYS A 46 16.59 19.63 8.29
C CYS A 46 16.10 18.70 7.17
N LEU A 47 14.77 18.56 7.11
CA LEU A 47 14.02 17.88 6.06
C LEU A 47 14.45 18.39 4.67
N SER A 48 15.03 17.51 3.86
CA SER A 48 15.19 17.76 2.42
C SER A 48 13.79 17.70 1.80
N LEU A 49 13.15 18.86 1.63
CA LEU A 49 11.84 18.98 1.01
C LEU A 49 11.98 18.62 -0.49
N VAL A 50 11.64 17.39 -0.86
CA VAL A 50 11.46 17.02 -2.27
C VAL A 50 10.28 17.85 -2.76
N LYS A 51 10.53 18.73 -3.72
CA LYS A 51 9.57 19.75 -4.14
C LYS A 51 8.59 19.18 -5.17
N GLU A 52 7.32 19.32 -4.82
CA GLU A 52 6.12 19.13 -5.65
C GLU A 52 5.80 17.69 -6.06
N PRO A 53 4.49 17.32 -6.13
CA PRO A 53 4.07 15.98 -6.54
C PRO A 53 4.23 15.83 -8.06
N ILE A 54 5.29 15.15 -8.48
CA ILE A 54 5.54 14.84 -9.89
C ILE A 54 4.57 13.73 -10.33
N LYS A 55 4.06 13.79 -11.57
CA LYS A 55 3.18 12.79 -12.18
C LYS A 55 3.74 11.35 -12.22
N GLU A 56 5.02 11.17 -11.90
CA GLU A 56 5.72 9.89 -11.82
C GLU A 56 5.50 9.18 -10.47
N GLY A 57 4.78 9.79 -9.52
CA GLY A 57 4.48 9.23 -8.21
C GLY A 57 3.56 8.01 -8.18
N THR A 58 2.99 7.58 -9.32
CA THR A 58 1.98 6.50 -9.38
C THR A 58 2.53 5.17 -9.87
N TYR A 59 2.21 4.09 -9.15
CA TYR A 59 2.46 2.70 -9.54
C TYR A 59 1.14 1.92 -9.63
N MET A 60 1.04 0.99 -10.58
CA MET A 60 -0.12 0.11 -10.76
C MET A 60 0.32 -1.34 -10.77
N TRP A 61 -0.35 -2.18 -9.99
CA TRP A 61 -0.10 -3.61 -9.88
C TRP A 61 -1.38 -4.37 -10.25
N THR A 62 -1.33 -5.13 -11.35
CA THR A 62 -2.41 -6.03 -11.75
C THR A 62 -2.10 -7.45 -11.30
N ILE A 63 -3.06 -8.10 -10.65
CA ILE A 63 -3.01 -9.52 -10.30
C ILE A 63 -3.98 -10.25 -11.21
N ASN A 64 -3.45 -11.17 -12.02
CA ASN A 64 -4.23 -12.09 -12.85
C ASN A 64 -4.47 -13.40 -12.07
N ASN A 65 -5.53 -14.14 -12.41
CA ASN A 65 -5.87 -15.42 -11.77
C ASN A 65 -5.99 -15.33 -10.24
N PHE A 66 -6.64 -14.28 -9.74
CA PHE A 66 -6.73 -13.96 -8.32
C PHE A 66 -7.28 -15.13 -7.47
N THR A 67 -8.16 -15.98 -8.01
CA THR A 67 -8.67 -17.18 -7.33
C THR A 67 -7.57 -18.21 -7.03
N LEU A 68 -6.54 -18.31 -7.88
CA LEU A 68 -5.35 -19.12 -7.61
C LEU A 68 -4.43 -18.42 -6.60
N GLU A 69 -4.15 -17.14 -6.84
CA GLU A 69 -3.24 -16.34 -6.01
C GLU A 69 -3.72 -16.23 -4.55
N LYS A 70 -5.05 -16.22 -4.32
CA LYS A 70 -5.68 -16.24 -2.99
C LYS A 70 -5.22 -17.40 -2.09
N GLN A 71 -4.77 -18.51 -2.67
CA GLN A 71 -4.34 -19.69 -1.90
C GLN A 71 -3.00 -19.48 -1.16
N GLN A 72 -2.24 -18.44 -1.51
CA GLN A 72 -1.01 -18.05 -0.83
C GLN A 72 -1.30 -17.20 0.42
N GLU A 73 -0.40 -17.27 1.41
CA GLU A 73 -0.44 -16.40 2.60
C GLU A 73 -0.36 -14.91 2.19
N TYR A 74 0.57 -14.61 1.27
CA TYR A 74 0.72 -13.30 0.66
C TYR A 74 1.28 -13.41 -0.77
N ILE A 75 1.05 -12.36 -1.55
CA ILE A 75 1.59 -12.15 -2.89
C ILE A 75 2.31 -10.80 -2.87
N CYS A 76 3.32 -10.58 -3.72
CA CYS A 76 3.99 -9.28 -3.81
C CYS A 76 4.13 -8.79 -5.26
N SER A 77 4.14 -7.47 -5.44
CA SER A 77 4.37 -6.83 -6.74
C SER A 77 5.82 -6.98 -7.20
N ASP A 78 6.13 -6.60 -8.43
CA ASP A 78 7.50 -6.25 -8.78
C ASP A 78 8.01 -5.07 -7.94
N GLN A 79 9.33 -4.93 -7.85
CA GLN A 79 9.96 -3.75 -7.28
C GLN A 79 9.77 -2.56 -8.22
N PHE A 80 9.36 -1.42 -7.67
CA PHE A 80 9.22 -0.16 -8.40
C PHE A 80 10.01 0.95 -7.71
N THR A 81 10.32 2.03 -8.44
CA THR A 81 11.09 3.18 -7.92
C THR A 81 10.23 4.43 -8.01
N VAL A 82 10.17 5.20 -6.93
CA VAL A 82 9.49 6.51 -6.87
C VAL A 82 10.38 7.47 -6.08
N GLU A 83 10.63 8.66 -6.60
CA GLU A 83 11.54 9.66 -6.00
C GLU A 83 12.92 9.07 -5.62
N GLY A 84 13.50 8.30 -6.55
CA GLY A 84 14.81 7.63 -6.37
C GLY A 84 14.87 6.56 -5.26
N SER A 85 13.73 6.23 -4.66
CA SER A 85 13.57 5.24 -3.59
C SER A 85 12.90 3.98 -4.10
N LYS A 86 13.35 2.79 -3.70
CA LYS A 86 12.76 1.51 -4.10
C LYS A 86 11.65 1.07 -3.15
N TRP A 87 10.56 0.60 -3.74
CA TRP A 87 9.33 0.20 -3.07
C TRP A 87 8.82 -1.15 -3.59
N LYS A 88 7.94 -1.78 -2.81
CA LYS A 88 7.23 -3.02 -3.18
C LYS A 88 5.85 -3.05 -2.52
N LEU A 89 4.84 -3.61 -3.18
CA LEU A 89 3.55 -3.90 -2.56
C LEU A 89 3.49 -5.35 -2.10
N PHE A 90 2.77 -5.58 -1.00
CA PHE A 90 2.44 -6.91 -0.48
C PHE A 90 0.94 -7.00 -0.24
N LEU A 91 0.28 -8.01 -0.80
CA LEU A 91 -1.14 -8.30 -0.59
C LEU A 91 -1.27 -9.60 0.21
N TYR A 92 -2.04 -9.56 1.29
CA TYR A 92 -2.49 -10.72 2.05
C TYR A 92 -3.97 -10.95 1.68
N PRO A 93 -4.29 -11.93 0.82
CA PRO A 93 -5.66 -12.12 0.32
C PRO A 93 -6.67 -12.50 1.41
N SER A 94 -6.20 -13.11 2.50
CA SER A 94 -7.01 -13.47 3.68
C SER A 94 -6.75 -12.56 4.89
N GLY A 95 -6.17 -11.37 4.67
CA GLY A 95 -5.82 -10.42 5.72
C GLY A 95 -4.51 -10.76 6.44
N ASP A 96 -3.92 -9.79 7.15
CA ASP A 96 -2.82 -10.05 8.07
C ASP A 96 -3.33 -10.52 9.45
N SER A 97 -2.43 -10.87 10.37
CA SER A 97 -2.77 -11.35 11.72
C SER A 97 -3.51 -10.35 12.61
N ARG A 98 -3.82 -9.13 12.13
CA ARG A 98 -4.62 -8.11 12.81
C ARG A 98 -5.93 -7.80 12.08
N ALA A 99 -6.13 -8.34 10.88
CA ALA A 99 -7.41 -8.32 10.16
C ALA A 99 -8.18 -9.63 10.36
N SER A 100 -9.50 -9.60 10.19
CA SER A 100 -10.29 -10.83 10.06
C SER A 100 -10.13 -11.42 8.66
N SER A 101 -10.23 -12.75 8.52
CA SER A 101 -10.19 -13.47 7.24
C SER A 101 -11.32 -13.12 6.25
N GLN A 102 -12.24 -12.24 6.65
CA GLN A 102 -13.29 -11.66 5.81
C GLN A 102 -12.81 -10.48 4.96
N TYR A 103 -11.49 -10.26 4.89
CA TYR A 103 -10.89 -9.06 4.30
C TYR A 103 -9.53 -9.33 3.68
N LEU A 104 -9.10 -8.45 2.79
CA LEU A 104 -7.76 -8.41 2.22
C LEU A 104 -6.95 -7.27 2.85
N SER A 105 -5.64 -7.46 3.02
CA SER A 105 -4.73 -6.44 3.54
C SER A 105 -3.60 -6.14 2.56
N LEU A 106 -3.55 -4.90 2.07
CA LEU A 106 -2.50 -4.39 1.20
C LEU A 106 -1.52 -3.54 2.02
N PHE A 107 -0.23 -3.70 1.74
CA PHE A 107 0.89 -3.02 2.38
C PHE A 107 1.86 -2.45 1.34
N LEU A 108 2.49 -1.34 1.72
CA LEU A 108 3.67 -0.80 1.04
C LEU A 108 4.93 -1.18 1.84
N ALA A 109 6.02 -1.53 1.17
CA ALA A 109 7.34 -1.68 1.77
C ALA A 109 8.35 -0.80 1.04
N PHE A 110 9.32 -0.29 1.79
CA PHE A 110 10.50 0.43 1.29
C PHE A 110 11.72 -0.50 1.39
N LEU A 111 12.58 -0.51 0.38
CA LEU A 111 13.62 -1.54 0.26
C LEU A 111 15.05 -1.04 0.53
N ASP A 112 15.35 0.25 0.36
CA ASP A 112 16.71 0.79 0.56
C ASP A 112 17.06 1.04 2.05
N VAL A 113 16.61 0.13 2.93
CA VAL A 113 16.72 0.24 4.40
C VAL A 113 18.18 0.29 4.87
N GLU A 114 19.06 -0.47 4.22
CA GLU A 114 20.49 -0.53 4.56
C GLU A 114 21.18 0.82 4.37
N ASP A 115 20.87 1.55 3.30
CA ASP A 115 21.43 2.88 3.05
C ASP A 115 20.91 3.91 4.07
N LEU A 116 19.64 3.81 4.49
CA LEU A 116 19.12 4.63 5.59
C LEU A 116 19.90 4.41 6.88
N ILE A 117 20.15 3.16 7.26
CA ILE A 117 20.92 2.81 8.45
C ILE A 117 22.36 3.31 8.32
N ALA A 118 23.04 3.00 7.21
CA ALA A 118 24.44 3.35 6.99
C ALA A 118 24.70 4.86 6.99
N ARG A 119 23.76 5.66 6.45
CA ARG A 119 23.87 7.13 6.41
C ARG A 119 23.19 7.85 7.58
N GLY A 120 22.58 7.11 8.51
CA GLY A 120 21.76 7.69 9.58
C GLY A 120 20.60 8.55 9.06
N ARG A 121 20.06 8.20 7.88
CA ARG A 121 18.92 8.88 7.26
C ARG A 121 17.61 8.33 7.80
N LYS A 122 16.60 9.19 7.86
CA LYS A 122 15.20 8.86 8.09
C LYS A 122 14.42 9.23 6.84
N ILE A 123 13.44 8.42 6.46
CA ILE A 123 12.46 8.76 5.43
C ILE A 123 11.09 8.94 6.07
N TYR A 124 10.42 10.00 5.62
CA TYR A 124 8.98 10.19 5.74
C TYR A 124 8.33 10.08 4.38
N ALA A 125 7.23 9.34 4.28
CA ALA A 125 6.44 9.24 3.07
C ALA A 125 4.94 9.47 3.37
N LYS A 126 4.31 10.26 2.51
CA LYS A 126 2.85 10.42 2.39
C LYS A 126 2.40 9.81 1.07
N PHE A 127 1.41 8.92 1.11
CA PHE A 127 0.95 8.17 -0.06
C PHE A 127 -0.55 7.85 0.00
N ILE A 128 -1.09 7.34 -1.10
CA ILE A 128 -2.43 6.76 -1.23
C ILE A 128 -2.29 5.33 -1.78
N LEU A 129 -2.91 4.36 -1.12
CA LEU A 129 -3.14 3.01 -1.64
C LEU A 129 -4.56 2.91 -2.20
N ARG A 130 -4.73 2.22 -3.34
CA ARG A 130 -6.01 2.08 -4.04
C ARG A 130 -6.30 0.64 -4.46
N ILE A 131 -7.56 0.26 -4.41
CA ILE A 131 -8.13 -0.90 -5.10
C ILE A 131 -8.96 -0.33 -6.24
N LEU A 132 -8.58 -0.65 -7.48
CA LEU A 132 -9.20 -0.08 -8.67
C LEU A 132 -10.49 -0.84 -8.98
N ASN A 133 -11.53 -0.06 -9.23
CA ASN A 133 -12.77 -0.56 -9.82
C ASN A 133 -12.61 -0.52 -11.34
N GLN A 134 -12.62 -1.70 -11.96
CA GLN A 134 -12.31 -1.91 -13.37
C GLN A 134 -13.52 -1.67 -14.29
N VAL A 135 -14.73 -1.57 -13.72
CA VAL A 135 -15.97 -1.28 -14.45
C VAL A 135 -16.35 0.20 -14.29
N ASN A 136 -16.30 0.72 -13.07
CA ASN A 136 -16.59 2.12 -12.76
C ASN A 136 -15.31 2.83 -12.31
N ILE A 137 -14.61 3.43 -13.28
CA ILE A 137 -13.32 4.13 -13.06
C ILE A 137 -13.39 5.32 -12.08
N LEU A 138 -14.59 5.77 -11.70
CA LEU A 138 -14.79 6.85 -10.73
C LEU A 138 -15.01 6.32 -9.30
N GLN A 139 -15.17 5.01 -9.10
CA GLN A 139 -15.49 4.39 -7.80
C GLN A 139 -14.38 3.44 -7.32
N HIS A 140 -13.15 3.95 -7.29
CA HIS A 140 -12.04 3.27 -6.64
C HIS A 140 -12.19 3.31 -5.11
N LYS A 141 -11.56 2.36 -4.41
CA LYS A 141 -11.44 2.38 -2.94
C LYS A 141 -10.04 2.79 -2.58
N GLU A 142 -9.90 3.85 -1.79
CA GLU A 142 -8.59 4.44 -1.48
C GLU A 142 -8.42 4.79 0.00
N ALA A 143 -7.18 4.64 0.46
CA ALA A 143 -6.72 5.01 1.79
C ALA A 143 -5.42 5.82 1.68
N GLU A 144 -5.41 7.01 2.29
CA GLU A 144 -4.19 7.79 2.50
C GLU A 144 -3.37 7.17 3.64
N GLY A 145 -2.04 7.24 3.58
CA GLY A 145 -1.14 6.72 4.60
C GLY A 145 0.08 7.62 4.82
N LEU A 146 0.57 7.64 6.07
CA LEU A 146 1.73 8.41 6.52
C LEU A 146 2.71 7.49 7.24
N ALA A 147 4.01 7.70 7.03
CA ALA A 147 5.02 6.73 7.46
C ALA A 147 6.36 7.34 7.85
N TRP A 148 6.97 6.83 8.92
CA TRP A 148 8.33 7.16 9.36
C TRP A 148 9.14 5.88 9.59
N ASN A 149 10.40 5.83 9.12
CA ASN A 149 11.39 4.75 9.36
C ASN A 149 10.90 3.32 9.04
N LEU A 150 11.18 2.89 7.80
CA LEU A 150 10.35 1.92 7.09
C LEU A 150 10.92 0.48 7.11
N VAL A 151 11.18 -0.10 8.28
CA VAL A 151 11.56 -1.53 8.41
C VAL A 151 10.29 -2.39 8.33
N LEU A 152 9.74 -2.52 7.12
CA LEU A 152 8.33 -2.82 6.83
C LEU A 152 7.40 -1.68 7.28
N LEU A 153 6.88 -0.96 6.29
CA LEU A 153 5.70 -0.14 6.51
C LEU A 153 4.51 -1.07 6.80
N LYS A 154 4.08 -1.09 8.06
CA LYS A 154 2.75 -1.59 8.43
C LYS A 154 1.67 -0.58 8.04
N ALA A 155 1.77 -0.04 6.82
CA ALA A 155 0.77 0.72 6.08
C ALA A 155 -0.34 -0.24 5.65
N CYS A 156 -0.99 -0.83 6.65
CA CYS A 156 -2.00 -1.83 6.42
C CYS A 156 -3.34 -1.13 6.18
N LEU A 157 -3.98 -1.49 5.08
CA LEU A 157 -5.43 -1.55 5.06
C LEU A 157 -5.84 -2.68 6.02
N ILE A 158 -5.97 -2.36 7.33
CA ILE A 158 -6.53 -3.30 8.32
C ILE A 158 -8.03 -3.29 8.16
N VAL A 159 -8.55 -4.49 7.86
CA VAL A 159 -9.92 -4.79 7.52
C VAL A 159 -11.01 -4.59 8.61
N SER A 160 -10.99 -3.65 9.58
CA SER A 160 -11.90 -3.77 10.75
C SER A 160 -12.54 -2.50 11.34
N ILE A 161 -13.75 -2.69 11.90
CA ILE A 161 -14.49 -1.78 12.79
C ILE A 161 -14.55 -2.43 14.17
N LEU A 162 -14.30 -1.67 15.24
CA LEU A 162 -14.80 -1.98 16.58
C LEU A 162 -16.12 -1.24 16.82
N THR A 163 -17.08 -1.93 17.42
CA THR A 163 -18.33 -1.38 17.96
C THR A 163 -18.09 -0.32 19.02
#